data_AF-A0A5N7BYL2-F1
#
_entry.id   AF-A0A5N7BYL2-F1
#
_cell.length_a   1.000
_cell.length_b   1.000
_cell.length_c   1.000
_cell.angle_alpha   90.00
_cell.angle_beta   90.00
_cell.angle_gamma   90.00
#
_symmetry.space_group_name_H-M   'P 1'
#
loop_
_entity.id
_entity.type
_entity.pdbx_description
1 polymer ?
#
loop_
_entity_poly.entity_id
_entity_poly.type
_entity_poly.pdbx_seq_one_letter_code
_entity_poly.pdbx_strand_id
1 'polypeptide(L)'
;MNRHYARRPLYAIEEEVTPQDHEILRHGGTSSNIERLPSRLQQSKMQPRSLRKQVEDLAYEVSYLKAELSWHSETKQALLQFQEQMYGLFHNMEDALVQVNIRLRNAEQRYLSLWGLEDCDSRSGDMI
;
A
#
# COMPACT_ATOMS: atom_id res chain seq x y z
N MET A 1 -29.64 41.64 28.64
CA MET A 1 -28.18 41.46 28.55
C MET A 1 -27.88 40.17 27.81
N ASN A 2 -27.60 40.25 26.51
CA ASN A 2 -27.23 39.10 25.68
C ASN A 2 -25.78 38.70 25.98
N ARG A 3 -25.57 37.52 26.58
CA ARG A 3 -24.24 36.94 26.71
C ARG A 3 -23.83 36.38 25.36
N HIS A 4 -23.01 37.13 24.63
CA HIS A 4 -22.30 36.61 23.47
C HIS A 4 -21.30 35.56 23.95
N TYR A 5 -21.59 34.28 23.72
CA TYR A 5 -20.59 33.24 23.82
C TYR A 5 -19.58 33.47 22.70
N ALA A 6 -18.37 33.88 23.06
CA ALA A 6 -17.26 33.93 22.11
C ALA A 6 -17.07 32.53 21.54
N ARG A 7 -17.35 32.37 20.24
CA ARG A 7 -17.02 31.14 19.51
C ARG A 7 -15.51 30.98 19.55
N ARG A 8 -15.01 30.22 20.52
CA ARG A 8 -13.66 29.66 20.43
C ARG A 8 -13.71 28.64 19.29
N PRO A 9 -12.90 28.79 18.23
CA PRO A 9 -12.76 27.72 17.26
C PRO A 9 -12.30 26.48 18.03
N LEU A 10 -13.05 25.39 17.89
CA LEU A 10 -12.61 24.09 18.36
C LEU A 10 -11.29 23.80 17.64
N TYR A 11 -10.30 23.28 18.36
CA TYR A 11 -9.05 22.84 17.74
C TYR A 11 -9.39 21.90 16.58
N ALA A 12 -8.73 22.08 15.44
CA ALA A 12 -8.89 21.15 14.33
C ALA A 12 -8.49 19.75 14.84
N ILE A 13 -9.40 18.79 14.71
CA ILE A 13 -9.12 17.40 15.04
C ILE A 13 -8.38 16.86 13.82
N GLU A 14 -7.06 16.68 13.93
CA GLU A 14 -6.24 16.17 12.82
C GLU A 14 -6.64 14.74 12.38
N GLU A 15 -7.37 14.01 13.24
CA GLU A 15 -7.88 12.66 13.01
C GLU A 15 -9.43 12.65 12.82
N GLU A 16 -9.95 13.50 11.94
CA GLU A 16 -11.36 13.48 11.56
C GLU A 16 -11.68 12.19 10.78
N VAL A 17 -12.86 11.60 11.00
CA VAL A 17 -13.31 10.41 10.26
C VAL A 17 -13.32 10.73 8.79
N THR A 18 -12.44 10.07 8.05
CA THR A 18 -12.27 10.27 6.61
C THR A 18 -13.26 9.41 5.82
N PRO A 19 -13.51 9.73 4.54
CA PRO A 19 -14.25 8.84 3.64
C PRO A 19 -13.62 7.44 3.54
N GLN A 20 -12.30 7.31 3.73
CA GLN A 20 -11.62 6.02 3.75
C GLN A 20 -12.02 5.20 4.99
N ASP A 21 -12.17 5.83 6.15
CA ASP A 21 -12.66 5.19 7.37
C ASP A 21 -14.09 4.65 7.15
N HIS A 22 -14.94 5.42 6.46
CA HIS A 22 -16.27 4.95 6.08
C HIS A 22 -16.23 3.70 5.20
N GLU A 23 -15.36 3.67 4.20
CA GLU A 23 -15.25 2.53 3.29
C GLU A 23 -14.71 1.28 3.99
N ILE A 24 -13.73 1.45 4.87
CA ILE A 24 -13.24 0.37 5.76
C ILE A 24 -14.40 -0.22 6.57
N LEU A 25 -15.24 0.65 7.16
CA LEU A 25 -16.40 0.23 7.94
C LEU A 25 -17.44 -0.52 7.09
N ARG A 26 -17.69 -0.08 5.85
CA ARG A 26 -18.63 -0.76 4.93
C ARG A 26 -18.22 -2.19 4.61
N HIS A 27 -16.92 -2.49 4.65
CA HIS A 27 -16.37 -3.83 4.44
C HIS A 27 -16.21 -4.63 5.73
N GLY A 28 -16.77 -4.17 6.85
CA GLY A 28 -16.70 -4.85 8.15
C GLY A 28 -15.38 -4.65 8.89
N GLY A 29 -14.52 -3.77 8.39
CA GLY A 29 -13.30 -3.34 9.07
C GLY A 29 -13.57 -2.22 10.07
N THR A 30 -12.53 -1.84 10.78
CA THR A 30 -12.53 -0.69 11.68
C THR A 30 -11.17 -0.01 11.55
N SER A 31 -11.14 1.32 11.71
CA SER A 31 -9.90 2.09 11.72
C SER A 31 -9.66 2.65 13.11
N SER A 32 -8.41 2.98 13.42
CA SER A 32 -8.03 3.59 14.70
C SER A 32 -8.81 4.88 14.98
N ASN A 33 -9.10 5.67 13.93
CA ASN A 33 -9.97 6.84 14.03
C ASN A 33 -11.37 6.48 14.54
N ILE A 34 -11.98 5.41 14.00
CA ILE A 34 -13.31 4.94 14.42
C ILE A 34 -13.28 4.39 15.85
N GLU A 35 -12.24 3.61 16.20
CA GLU A 35 -12.11 2.98 17.52
C GLU A 35 -11.87 4.00 18.65
N ARG A 36 -11.20 5.12 18.36
CA ARG A 36 -10.88 6.15 19.36
C ARG A 36 -12.03 7.15 19.60
N LEU A 37 -13.00 7.24 18.69
CA LEU A 37 -14.14 8.18 18.79
C LEU A 37 -14.98 8.01 20.07
N PRO A 38 -15.38 6.81 20.51
CA PRO A 38 -16.21 6.66 21.72
C PRO A 38 -15.52 7.23 22.96
N SER A 39 -14.23 6.96 23.11
CA SER A 39 -13.38 7.43 24.21
C SER A 39 -13.30 8.95 24.24
N ARG A 40 -13.02 9.58 23.08
CA ARG A 40 -12.97 11.05 22.94
C ARG A 40 -14.32 11.72 23.15
N LEU A 41 -15.38 11.11 22.62
CA LEU A 41 -16.74 11.61 22.77
C LEU A 41 -17.18 11.56 24.24
N GLN A 42 -16.77 10.53 24.99
CA GLN A 42 -16.93 10.51 26.44
C GLN A 42 -16.09 11.58 27.14
N GLN A 43 -14.83 11.78 26.77
CA GLN A 43 -13.97 12.82 27.35
C GLN A 43 -14.58 14.23 27.16
N SER A 44 -15.09 14.55 25.97
CA SER A 44 -15.71 15.86 25.65
C SER A 44 -16.97 16.16 26.46
N LYS A 45 -17.68 15.12 26.92
CA LYS A 45 -18.93 15.22 27.67
C LYS A 45 -18.72 15.28 29.19
N MET A 46 -17.51 15.03 29.69
CA MET A 46 -17.24 15.01 31.13
C MET A 46 -16.76 16.36 31.66
N GLN A 47 -17.21 16.71 32.87
CA GLN A 47 -16.69 17.84 33.67
C GLN A 47 -15.18 17.70 33.96
N PRO A 48 -14.48 18.79 34.33
CA PRO A 48 -13.03 18.77 34.56
C PRO A 48 -12.61 17.63 35.49
N ARG A 49 -11.84 16.69 34.95
CA ARG A 49 -11.35 15.49 35.64
C ARG A 49 -10.23 15.85 36.62
N SER A 50 -10.09 15.08 37.70
CA SER A 50 -8.93 15.17 38.59
C SER A 50 -7.63 14.91 37.80
N LEU A 51 -6.53 15.58 38.19
CA LEU A 51 -5.23 15.45 37.52
C LEU A 51 -4.77 13.99 37.37
N ARG A 52 -5.02 13.17 38.39
CA ARG A 52 -4.69 11.73 38.37
C ARG A 52 -5.35 11.00 37.19
N LYS A 53 -6.64 11.26 36.97
CA LYS A 53 -7.39 10.61 35.88
C LYS A 53 -6.91 11.07 34.51
N GLN A 54 -6.52 12.34 34.39
CA GLN A 54 -5.91 12.87 33.16
C GLN A 54 -4.56 12.19 32.84
N VAL A 55 -3.73 11.93 33.85
CA VAL A 55 -2.46 11.22 33.67
C VAL A 55 -2.68 9.76 33.25
N GLU A 56 -3.67 9.08 33.85
CA GLU A 56 -4.05 7.70 33.48
C GLU A 56 -4.56 7.64 32.03
N ASP A 57 -5.45 8.55 31.64
CA ASP A 57 -5.97 8.65 30.26
C ASP A 57 -4.83 8.91 29.25
N LEU A 58 -3.91 9.82 29.57
CA LEU A 58 -2.77 10.15 28.70
C LEU A 58 -1.81 8.97 28.57
N ALA A 59 -1.53 8.24 29.65
CA ALA A 59 -0.69 7.06 29.62
C ALA A 59 -1.29 5.96 28.74
N TYR A 60 -2.61 5.80 28.77
CA TYR A 60 -3.34 4.90 27.87
C TYR A 60 -3.21 5.33 26.41
N GLU A 61 -3.47 6.61 26.11
CA GLU A 61 -3.36 7.15 24.75
C GLU A 61 -1.94 7.03 24.18
N VAL A 62 -0.91 7.33 24.97
CA VAL A 62 0.49 7.16 24.57
C VAL A 62 0.82 5.70 24.29
N SER A 63 0.29 4.77 25.09
CA SER A 63 0.50 3.34 24.89
C SER A 63 -0.18 2.86 23.60
N TYR A 64 -1.40 3.33 23.34
CA TYR A 64 -2.12 3.03 22.11
C TYR A 64 -1.38 3.56 20.87
N LEU A 65 -0.98 4.83 20.88
CA LEU A 65 -0.25 5.45 19.77
C LEU A 65 1.09 4.76 19.48
N LYS A 66 1.78 4.28 20.52
CA LYS A 66 3.01 3.48 20.34
C LYS A 66 2.74 2.16 19.64
N ALA A 67 1.67 1.46 20.02
CA ALA A 67 1.28 0.21 19.37
C ALA A 67 0.85 0.43 17.91
N GLU A 68 0.16 1.54 17.64
CA GLU A 68 -0.22 1.93 16.29
C GLU A 68 1.02 2.24 15.42
N LEU A 69 1.98 3.00 15.95
CA LEU A 69 3.24 3.27 15.25
C LEU A 69 4.05 1.99 14.98
N SER A 70 4.12 1.06 15.94
CA SER A 70 4.82 -0.20 15.71
C SER A 70 4.13 -1.01 14.61
N TRP A 71 2.81 -1.13 14.67
CA TRP A 71 2.01 -1.83 13.65
C TRP A 71 2.18 -1.23 12.25
N HIS A 72 2.18 0.10 12.14
CA HIS A 72 2.44 0.78 10.86
C HIS A 72 3.86 0.49 10.34
N SER A 73 4.86 0.48 11.23
CA SER A 73 6.24 0.18 10.83
C SER A 73 6.39 -1.25 10.31
N GLU A 74 5.78 -2.22 11.00
CA GLU A 74 5.78 -3.63 10.63
C GLU A 74 5.06 -3.86 9.31
N THR A 75 3.87 -3.25 9.16
CA THR A 75 3.08 -3.35 7.93
C THR A 75 3.82 -2.75 6.74
N LYS A 76 4.45 -1.58 6.93
CA LYS A 76 5.27 -0.94 5.89
C LYS A 76 6.43 -1.84 5.48
N GLN A 77 7.12 -2.44 6.46
CA GLN A 77 8.23 -3.35 6.18
C GLN A 77 7.75 -4.59 5.40
N ALA A 78 6.63 -5.19 5.81
CA ALA A 78 6.04 -6.33 5.10
C ALA A 78 5.65 -5.98 3.66
N LEU A 79 5.08 -4.80 3.43
CA LEU A 79 4.73 -4.32 2.08
C LEU A 79 5.96 -4.10 1.19
N LEU A 80 7.04 -3.54 1.74
CA LEU A 80 8.29 -3.35 1.00
C LEU A 80 8.93 -4.70 0.63
N GLN A 81 8.93 -5.66 1.55
CA GLN A 81 9.42 -7.02 1.26
C GLN A 81 8.57 -7.71 0.18
N PHE A 82 7.25 -7.57 0.26
CA PHE A 82 6.36 -8.09 -0.77
C PHE A 82 6.61 -7.45 -2.13
N GLN A 83 6.82 -6.13 -2.17
CA GLN A 83 7.14 -5.40 -3.39
C GLN A 83 8.45 -5.90 -4.02
N GLU A 84 9.50 -6.11 -3.22
CA GLU A 84 10.77 -6.66 -3.68
C GLU A 84 10.60 -8.08 -4.27
N GLN A 85 9.84 -8.93 -3.60
CA GLN A 85 9.52 -10.28 -4.10
C GLN A 85 8.76 -10.24 -5.43
N MET A 86 7.79 -9.33 -5.57
CA MET A 86 7.06 -9.14 -6.81
C MET A 86 7.97 -8.71 -7.96
N TYR A 87 8.89 -7.77 -7.72
CA TYR A 87 9.87 -7.39 -8.74
C TYR A 87 10.76 -8.57 -9.15
N GLY A 88 11.23 -9.37 -8.20
CA GLY A 88 12.00 -10.57 -8.49
C GLY A 88 11.21 -11.58 -9.33
N LEU A 89 9.92 -11.80 -9.01
CA LEU A 89 9.05 -12.68 -9.78
C LEU A 89 8.86 -12.20 -11.22
N PHE A 90 8.58 -10.90 -11.40
CA PHE A 90 8.40 -10.32 -12.73
C PHE A 90 9.68 -10.42 -13.57
N HIS A 91 10.84 -10.15 -12.98
CA HIS A 91 12.11 -10.27 -13.68
C HIS A 91 12.38 -11.71 -14.14
N ASN A 92 12.16 -12.69 -13.26
CA ASN A 92 12.29 -14.11 -13.62
C ASN A 92 11.31 -14.52 -14.74
N MET A 93 10.10 -13.98 -14.73
CA MET A 93 9.11 -14.23 -15.79
C MET A 93 9.55 -13.63 -17.11
N GLU A 94 10.09 -12.40 -17.10
CA GLU A 94 10.64 -11.74 -18.28
C GLU A 94 11.80 -12.55 -18.89
N ASP A 95 12.76 -12.97 -18.06
CA ASP A 95 13.88 -13.80 -18.51
C ASP A 95 13.42 -15.13 -19.11
N ALA A 96 12.43 -15.78 -18.49
CA ALA A 96 11.86 -17.02 -19.00
C ALA A 96 11.20 -16.80 -20.39
N LEU A 97 10.46 -15.70 -20.56
CA LEU A 97 9.85 -15.35 -21.85
C LEU A 97 10.90 -15.08 -22.92
N VAL A 98 11.98 -14.37 -22.59
CA VAL A 98 13.11 -14.13 -23.50
C VAL A 98 13.74 -15.45 -23.92
N GLN A 99 14.01 -16.35 -22.97
CA GLN A 99 14.59 -17.67 -23.26
C GLN A 99 13.67 -18.52 -24.15
N VAL A 100 12.36 -18.52 -23.89
CA VAL A 100 11.37 -19.24 -24.71
C VAL A 100 11.37 -18.69 -26.13
N ASN A 101 11.40 -17.36 -26.31
CA ASN A 101 11.42 -16.74 -27.63
C ASN A 101 12.68 -17.12 -28.42
N ILE A 102 13.85 -17.07 -27.78
CA ILE A 102 15.13 -17.49 -28.40
C ILE A 102 15.06 -18.96 -28.83
N ARG A 103 14.55 -19.84 -27.95
CA ARG A 103 14.40 -21.27 -28.27
C ARG A 103 13.42 -21.50 -29.42
N LEU A 104 12.34 -20.73 -29.48
CA LEU A 104 11.35 -20.81 -30.56
C LEU A 104 11.96 -20.41 -31.90
N ARG A 105 12.69 -19.28 -31.95
CA ARG A 105 13.42 -18.84 -33.15
C ARG A 105 14.47 -19.87 -33.60
N ASN A 106 15.21 -20.43 -32.66
CA ASN A 106 16.19 -21.47 -32.98
C ASN A 106 15.52 -22.75 -33.52
N ALA A 107 14.35 -23.12 -33.00
CA ALA A 107 13.58 -24.26 -33.50
C ALA A 107 13.02 -23.99 -34.90
N GLU A 108 12.51 -22.78 -35.15
CA GLU A 108 12.05 -22.32 -36.45
C GLU A 108 13.18 -22.36 -37.49
N GLN A 109 14.35 -21.78 -37.18
CA GLN A 109 15.52 -21.81 -38.06
C GLN A 109 15.95 -23.24 -38.40
N ARG A 110 16.02 -24.13 -37.40
CA ARG A 110 16.35 -25.55 -37.61
C ARG A 110 15.33 -26.26 -38.50
N TYR A 111 14.06 -25.93 -38.35
CA TYR A 111 13.01 -26.46 -39.21
C TYR A 111 13.21 -25.96 -40.64
N LEU A 112 13.33 -24.65 -40.86
CA LEU A 112 13.57 -24.08 -42.19
C LEU A 112 14.83 -24.65 -42.87
N SER A 113 15.93 -24.83 -42.13
CA SER A 113 17.16 -25.44 -42.65
C SER A 113 16.97 -26.91 -43.05
N LEU A 114 16.21 -27.70 -42.26
CA LEU A 114 15.86 -29.09 -42.59
C LEU A 114 15.03 -29.19 -43.87
N TRP A 115 14.19 -28.20 -44.14
CA TRP A 115 13.34 -28.16 -45.34
C TRP A 115 14.03 -27.49 -46.54
N GLY A 116 15.29 -27.07 -46.42
CA GLY A 116 16.04 -26.44 -47.52
C GLY A 116 15.47 -25.07 -47.94
N LEU A 117 14.72 -24.42 -47.04
CA LEU A 117 14.08 -23.12 -47.24
C LEU A 117 14.91 -21.95 -46.67
N GLU A 118 16.18 -22.19 -46.30
CA GLU A 118 17.10 -21.10 -45.96
C GLU A 118 17.16 -20.11 -47.12
N ASP A 119 16.89 -18.83 -46.83
CA ASP A 119 16.91 -17.75 -47.82
C ASP A 119 18.19 -17.84 -48.65
N CYS A 120 18.01 -18.21 -49.93
CA CYS A 120 18.99 -18.02 -50.98
C CYS A 120 19.15 -16.53 -51.28
N ASP A 121 19.52 -15.72 -50.28
CA ASP A 121 19.76 -14.30 -50.42
C ASP A 121 21.25 -14.00 -50.25
N SER A 122 22.08 -14.63 -51.10
CA SER A 122 23.49 -14.28 -51.33
C SER A 122 24.10 -15.15 -52.44
N ARG A 123 23.89 -14.75 -53.70
CA ARG A 123 24.72 -14.97 -54.92
C ARG A 123 23.86 -15.20 -56.16
N SER A 124 23.27 -14.14 -56.68
CA SER A 124 22.99 -14.04 -58.11
C SER A 124 23.06 -12.57 -58.52
N GLY A 125 24.25 -12.01 -58.38
CA GLY A 125 24.56 -10.62 -58.72
C GLY A 125 26.01 -10.46 -59.17
N ASP A 126 26.62 -11.54 -59.63
CA ASP A 126 27.90 -11.48 -60.33
C ASP A 126 28.02 -12.75 -61.17
N MET A 127 27.79 -12.61 -62.49
CA MET A 127 28.47 -13.34 -63.56
C MET A 127 27.91 -12.90 -64.92
N ILE A 128 28.79 -12.16 -65.62
CA ILE A 128 28.86 -11.75 -67.03
C ILE A 128 28.05 -10.50 -67.44
#